data_AF-A0A3D1CL63-F1
#
_entry.id   AF-A0A3D1CL63-F1
#
_cell.length_a   1.000
_cell.length_b   1.000
_cell.length_c   1.000
_cell.angle_alpha   90.00
_cell.angle_beta   90.00
_cell.angle_gamma   90.00
#
_symmetry.space_group_name_H-M   'P 1'
#
loop_
_entity.id
_entity.type
_entity.pdbx_description
1 polymer ?
#
loop_
_entity_poly.entity_id
_entity_poly.type
_entity_poly.pdbx_seq_one_letter_code
_entity_poly.pdbx_strand_id
1 'polypeptide(L)'
;RLVGWHTKGIRRKPLLWVLHIAYGLVSVGFALNVAAAVTCISPFLAVHAFALGGIGLMTLGMMARVSLGHTGRDIFAPPSAVIWMFLLLIGAAVLRVFVPLLVPA
;
A
#
# COMPACT_ATOMS: atom_id res chain seq x y z
N ARG A 1 -3.48 -16.06 4.95
CA ARG A 1 -2.11 -16.18 5.53
C ARG A 1 -1.67 -15.01 6.42
N LEU A 2 -2.34 -13.83 6.40
CA LEU A 2 -1.99 -12.67 7.24
C LEU A 2 -2.28 -12.80 8.75
N VAL A 3 -3.26 -13.64 9.12
CA VAL A 3 -3.76 -13.72 10.51
C VAL A 3 -2.70 -14.21 11.51
N GLY A 4 -1.75 -15.06 11.09
CA GLY A 4 -0.72 -15.61 11.97
C GLY A 4 0.55 -14.77 12.11
N TRP A 5 0.71 -13.70 11.32
CA TRP A 5 1.94 -12.88 11.29
C TRP A 5 1.73 -11.50 11.93
N HIS A 6 0.51 -11.21 12.39
CA HIS A 6 0.20 -9.96 13.06
C HIS A 6 0.68 -9.98 14.51
N THR A 7 1.83 -9.35 14.77
CA THR A 7 2.31 -9.11 16.14
C THR A 7 1.60 -7.89 16.74
N LYS A 8 1.13 -8.00 18.00
CA LYS A 8 0.60 -6.84 18.75
C LYS A 8 1.69 -5.76 18.82
N GLY A 9 1.46 -4.61 18.19
CA GLY A 9 2.41 -3.49 18.15
C GLY A 9 2.77 -2.98 16.76
N ILE A 10 2.44 -3.72 15.69
CA ILE A 10 2.71 -3.31 14.29
C ILE A 10 2.17 -1.90 13.97
N ARG A 11 1.00 -1.55 14.50
CA ARG A 11 0.39 -0.22 14.28
C ARG A 11 1.25 0.95 14.77
N ARG A 12 2.16 0.72 15.73
CA ARG A 12 3.07 1.76 16.25
C ARG A 12 4.31 1.97 15.38
N LYS A 13 4.54 1.12 14.37
CA LYS A 13 5.75 1.14 13.53
C LYS A 13 5.36 1.41 12.07
N PRO A 14 5.40 2.69 11.62
CA PRO A 14 4.88 3.06 10.30
C PRO A 14 5.59 2.41 9.13
N LEU A 15 6.91 2.22 9.23
CA LEU A 15 7.69 1.51 8.24
C LEU A 15 7.30 0.03 8.07
N LEU A 16 6.56 -0.54 9.03
CA LEU A 16 6.18 -1.95 9.02
C LEU A 16 4.71 -2.13 8.65
N TRP A 17 3.80 -1.29 9.15
CA TRP A 17 2.39 -1.37 8.73
C TRP A 17 2.20 -1.00 7.26
N VAL A 18 3.03 -0.10 6.70
CA VAL A 18 2.94 0.27 5.28
C VAL A 18 3.17 -0.93 4.35
N LEU A 19 4.08 -1.83 4.73
CA LEU A 19 4.35 -3.05 3.97
C LEU A 19 3.17 -4.04 4.03
N HIS A 20 2.47 -4.10 5.16
CA HIS A 20 1.28 -4.94 5.30
C HIS A 20 0.13 -4.42 4.44
N ILE A 21 -0.06 -3.11 4.40
CA ILE A 21 -1.06 -2.48 3.53
C ILE A 21 -0.72 -2.73 2.07
N ALA A 22 0.55 -2.54 1.69
CA ALA A 22 1.00 -2.79 0.32
C ALA A 22 0.76 -4.25 -0.10
N TYR A 23 1.08 -5.21 0.77
CA TYR A 23 0.78 -6.62 0.54
C TYR A 23 -0.72 -6.91 0.45
N GLY A 24 -1.53 -6.24 1.27
CA GLY A 24 -2.99 -6.26 1.18
C GLY A 24 -3.49 -5.78 -0.18
N LEU A 25 -2.94 -4.67 -0.69
CA LEU A 25 -3.26 -4.12 -2.00
C LEU A 25 -2.83 -5.02 -3.17
N VAL A 26 -1.74 -5.76 -3.04
CA VAL A 26 -1.37 -6.82 -4.01
C VAL A 26 -2.44 -7.91 -4.04
N SER A 27 -2.91 -8.34 -2.86
CA SER A 27 -3.98 -9.34 -2.76
C SER A 27 -5.29 -8.84 -3.39
N VAL A 28 -5.62 -7.57 -3.16
CA VAL A 28 -6.75 -6.88 -3.82
C VAL A 28 -6.56 -6.80 -5.33
N GLY A 29 -5.35 -6.51 -5.82
CA GLY A 29 -5.03 -6.49 -7.24
C GLY A 29 -5.32 -7.82 -7.94
N PHE A 30 -4.97 -8.95 -7.30
CA PHE A 30 -5.33 -10.27 -7.83
C PHE A 30 -6.84 -10.50 -7.85
N ALA A 31 -7.55 -10.11 -6.80
CA ALA A 31 -9.01 -10.20 -6.76
C ALA A 31 -9.67 -9.35 -7.86
N LEU A 32 -9.17 -8.13 -8.08
CA LEU A 32 -9.63 -7.24 -9.15
C LEU A 32 -9.30 -7.79 -10.54
N ASN A 33 -8.16 -8.47 -10.70
CA ASN A 33 -7.79 -9.09 -11.97
C ASN A 33 -8.77 -10.22 -12.33
N VAL A 34 -9.10 -11.08 -11.36
CA VAL A 34 -10.13 -12.12 -11.54
C VAL A 34 -11.49 -11.48 -11.81
N ALA A 35 -11.86 -10.45 -11.05
CA ALA A 35 -13.13 -9.75 -11.23
C ALA A 35 -13.24 -9.11 -12.63
N ALA A 36 -12.16 -8.52 -13.16
CA ALA A 36 -12.12 -7.96 -14.51
C ALA A 36 -12.23 -9.03 -15.62
N ALA A 37 -11.87 -10.28 -15.33
CA ALA A 37 -12.04 -11.39 -16.29
C ALA A 37 -13.48 -11.92 -16.35
N VAL A 38 -14.24 -11.77 -15.27
CA VAL A 38 -15.62 -12.32 -15.15
C VAL A 38 -16.71 -11.24 -15.15
N THR A 39 -16.33 -9.97 -15.12
CA THR A 39 -17.25 -8.81 -15.13
C THR A 39 -16.76 -7.74 -16.14
N CYS A 40 -17.52 -6.68 -16.33
CA CYS A 40 -17.15 -5.56 -17.22
C CYS A 40 -16.32 -4.45 -16.53
N ILE A 41 -15.72 -4.71 -15.36
CA ILE A 41 -14.86 -3.71 -14.72
C ILE A 41 -13.54 -3.56 -15.49
N SER A 42 -12.97 -2.35 -15.46
CA SER A 42 -11.73 -2.06 -16.19
C SER A 42 -10.54 -2.88 -15.64
N PRO A 43 -9.78 -3.58 -16.50
CA PRO A 43 -8.58 -4.33 -16.07
C PRO A 43 -7.49 -3.40 -15.52
N PHE A 44 -7.53 -2.12 -15.87
CA PHE A 44 -6.60 -1.13 -15.34
C PHE A 44 -6.76 -0.93 -13.82
N LEU A 45 -7.89 -1.26 -13.21
CA LEU A 45 -8.05 -1.19 -11.75
C LEU A 45 -7.07 -2.13 -11.03
N ALA A 46 -6.91 -3.35 -11.55
CA ALA A 46 -5.93 -4.31 -11.04
C ALA A 46 -4.50 -3.78 -11.22
N VAL A 47 -4.19 -3.19 -12.38
CA VAL A 47 -2.88 -2.58 -12.65
C VAL A 47 -2.55 -1.48 -11.64
N HIS A 48 -3.49 -0.58 -11.32
CA HIS A 48 -3.26 0.47 -10.33
C HIS A 48 -3.14 -0.09 -8.91
N ALA A 49 -3.93 -1.11 -8.56
CA ALA A 49 -3.78 -1.80 -7.28
C ALA A 49 -2.38 -2.43 -7.13
N PHE A 50 -1.85 -3.07 -8.18
CA PHE A 50 -0.51 -3.65 -8.18
C PHE A 50 0.60 -2.58 -8.18
N ALA A 51 0.56 -1.64 -9.12
CA ALA A 51 1.65 -0.70 -9.35
C ALA A 51 1.69 0.40 -8.28
N LEU A 52 0.57 1.06 -8.02
CA LEU A 52 0.50 2.18 -7.07
C LEU A 52 0.38 1.67 -5.63
N GLY A 53 -0.54 0.74 -5.40
CA GLY A 53 -0.85 0.22 -4.07
C GLY A 53 0.13 -0.83 -3.56
N GLY A 54 0.59 -1.73 -4.43
CA GLY A 54 1.53 -2.78 -4.08
C GLY A 54 2.98 -2.32 -4.18
N ILE A 55 3.51 -2.29 -5.39
CA ILE A 55 4.93 -2.02 -5.67
C ILE A 55 5.32 -0.64 -5.17
N GLY A 56 4.58 0.42 -5.55
CA GLY A 56 4.90 1.79 -5.16
C GLY A 56 4.94 1.98 -3.65
N LEU A 57 3.96 1.44 -2.93
CA LEU A 57 3.88 1.55 -1.47
C LEU A 57 4.96 0.71 -0.76
N MET A 58 5.27 -0.50 -1.27
CA MET A 58 6.41 -1.30 -0.77
C MET A 58 7.73 -0.57 -0.98
N THR A 59 7.97 -0.07 -2.19
CA THR A 59 9.19 0.66 -2.54
C THR A 59 9.35 1.90 -1.67
N LEU A 60 8.30 2.71 -1.49
CA LEU A 60 8.35 3.88 -0.62
C LEU A 60 8.66 3.51 0.84
N GLY A 61 8.05 2.45 1.36
CA GLY A 61 8.32 1.95 2.71
C GLY A 61 9.77 1.48 2.89
N MET A 62 10.29 0.73 1.93
CA MET A 62 11.68 0.26 1.93
C MET A 62 12.67 1.43 1.79
N MET A 63 12.44 2.35 0.85
CA MET A 63 13.29 3.54 0.66
C MET A 63 13.32 4.39 1.91
N ALA A 64 12.16 4.69 2.52
CA ALA A 64 12.11 5.47 3.76
C ALA A 64 12.93 4.81 4.89
N ARG A 65 12.83 3.48 5.06
CA ARG A 65 13.61 2.74 6.07
C ARG A 65 15.11 2.81 5.79
N VAL A 66 15.52 2.58 4.55
CA VAL A 66 16.92 2.61 4.10
C VAL A 66 17.51 4.01 4.29
N SER A 67 16.82 5.05 3.83
CA SER A 67 17.25 6.44 3.97
C SER A 67 17.40 6.84 5.44
N LEU A 68 16.47 6.47 6.32
CA LEU A 68 16.60 6.72 7.76
C LEU A 68 17.80 6.00 8.36
N GLY A 69 18.00 4.73 8.01
CA GLY A 69 19.13 3.93 8.48
C GLY A 69 20.50 4.49 8.05
N HIS A 70 20.63 4.93 6.80
CA HIS A 70 21.89 5.50 6.28
C HIS A 70 22.15 6.94 6.70
N THR A 71 21.12 7.67 7.15
CA THR A 71 21.28 9.04 7.68
C THR A 71 21.41 9.10 9.20
N GLY A 72 21.49 7.94 9.87
CA GLY A 72 21.60 7.85 11.33
C GLY A 72 20.35 8.30 12.09
N ARG A 73 19.20 8.41 11.42
CA ARG A 73 17.92 8.81 12.03
C ARG A 73 17.23 7.59 12.65
N ASP A 74 16.51 7.80 13.74
CA ASP A 74 15.82 6.70 14.43
C ASP A 74 14.72 6.09 13.56
N ILE A 75 14.90 4.82 13.20
CA ILE A 75 13.95 4.00 12.43
C ILE A 75 12.67 3.74 13.24
N PHE A 76 12.78 3.72 14.57
CA PHE A 76 11.67 3.46 15.48
C PHE A 76 10.83 4.70 15.78
N ALA A 77 11.37 5.90 15.54
CA ALA A 77 10.72 7.19 15.67
C ALA A 77 10.91 8.04 14.40
N PRO A 78 10.33 7.61 13.26
CA PRO A 78 10.50 8.31 12.00
C PRO A 78 9.84 9.70 12.04
N PRO A 79 10.35 10.68 11.28
CA PRO A 79 9.74 12.00 11.16
C PRO A 79 8.28 11.92 10.71
N SER A 80 7.44 12.85 11.17
CA SER A 80 6.02 12.93 10.80
C SER A 80 5.78 12.99 9.29
N ALA A 81 6.71 13.58 8.54
CA ALA A 81 6.69 13.61 7.07
C ALA A 81 6.57 12.20 6.45
N VAL A 82 7.23 11.19 7.03
CA VAL A 82 7.15 9.80 6.53
C VAL A 82 5.74 9.24 6.61
N ILE A 83 5.04 9.55 7.71
CA ILE A 83 3.65 9.12 7.91
C ILE A 83 2.75 9.80 6.86
N TRP A 84 2.93 11.11 6.64
CA TRP A 84 2.16 11.83 5.63
C TRP A 84 2.39 11.28 4.21
N MET A 85 3.63 10.98 3.83
CA MET A 85 3.93 10.36 2.54
C MET A 85 3.19 9.03 2.36
N PHE A 86 3.15 8.18 3.39
CA PHE A 86 2.42 6.92 3.34
C PHE A 86 0.92 7.13 3.24
N LEU A 87 0.34 8.02 4.06
CA LEU A 87 -1.09 8.32 4.04
C LEU A 87 -1.54 8.89 2.70
N LEU A 88 -0.76 9.81 2.12
CA LEU A 88 -1.06 10.39 0.82
C LEU A 88 -1.01 9.34 -0.29
N LEU A 89 0.01 8.47 -0.31
CA LEU A 89 0.11 7.44 -1.34
C LEU A 89 -0.97 6.36 -1.20
N ILE A 90 -1.34 5.99 0.03
CA ILE A 90 -2.45 5.09 0.29
C ILE A 90 -3.77 5.72 -0.12
N GLY A 91 -4.00 6.99 0.23
CA GLY A 91 -5.17 7.74 -0.20
C GLY A 91 -5.27 7.79 -1.72
N ALA A 92 -4.16 8.09 -2.41
CA ALA A 92 -4.09 8.07 -3.86
C ALA A 92 -4.40 6.69 -4.44
N ALA A 93 -3.85 5.61 -3.87
CA ALA A 93 -4.13 4.23 -4.31
C ALA A 93 -5.61 3.86 -4.12
N VAL A 94 -6.18 4.19 -2.96
CA VAL A 94 -7.59 3.93 -2.65
C VAL A 94 -8.49 4.71 -3.60
N LEU A 95 -8.26 6.00 -3.75
CA LEU A 95 -9.06 6.83 -4.66
C LEU A 95 -8.94 6.33 -6.10
N ARG A 96 -7.74 5.99 -6.57
CA ARG A 96 -7.49 5.56 -7.94
C ARG A 96 -8.15 4.23 -8.30
N VAL A 97 -8.33 3.35 -7.32
CA VAL A 97 -8.86 1.99 -7.50
C VAL A 97 -10.36 1.93 -7.20
N PHE A 98 -10.83 2.53 -6.12
CA PHE A 98 -12.21 2.37 -5.67
C PHE A 98 -13.17 3.43 -6.21
N VAL A 99 -12.72 4.66 -6.48
CA VAL A 99 -13.61 5.70 -7.03
C VAL A 99 -14.16 5.31 -8.41
N PRO A 100 -13.36 4.80 -9.37
CA PRO A 100 -13.88 4.37 -10.67
C PRO A 100 -14.84 3.17 -10.57
N LEU A 101 -14.84 2.44 -9.46
CA LEU A 101 -15.78 1.34 -9.21
C LEU A 101 -17.16 1.86 -8.79
N LEU A 102 -17.20 2.99 -8.06
CA LEU A 102 -18.43 3.62 -7.58
C LEU A 102 -19.07 4.54 -8.63
N VAL A 103 -18.24 5.18 -9.45
CA VAL A 103 -18.66 6.07 -10.54
C VAL A 103 -18.02 5.56 -11.83
N PRO A 104 -18.57 4.48 -12.43
CA PRO A 104 -18.12 4.03 -13.74
C PRO A 104 -18.40 5.16 -14.74
N ALA A 105 -17.34 5.65 -15.37
CA ALA A 105 -17.43 6.65 -16.45
C ALA A 105 -17.96 6.02 -17.74
#